data_AF-A0A679FQS3-F1
#
_entry.id   AF-A0A679FQS3-F1
#
_cell.length_a   1.000
_cell.length_b   1.000
_cell.length_c   1.000
_cell.angle_alpha   90.00
_cell.angle_beta   90.00
_cell.angle_gamma   90.00
#
_symmetry.space_group_name_H-M   'P 1'
#
loop_
_entity.id
_entity.type
_entity.pdbx_description
1 polymer ?
#
loop_
_entity_poly.entity_id
_entity_poly.type
_entity_poly.pdbx_seq_one_letter_code
_entity_poly.pdbx_strand_id
1 'polypeptide(L)'
;MQGHFHFPADRAKIQKQYAAIFFFVSAQLSLIQTHLQRRNRHSVKQEDSVIIAIHILGKLLGFSSERAWHRFVTGNLFTNGQFLERSRSNRRCRALHFAIKWIRHELAKRGHHHAYVVVDSLPLPLCHAARRHRVKRFQGIADIGYGASKKQWYDGWKLHLQVTDQGLPWDMW
;
A
#
# COMPACT_ATOMS: atom_id res chain seq x y z
N MET A 1 16.53 -10.94 16.66
CA MET A 1 16.27 -12.29 16.10
C MET A 1 15.78 -12.13 14.67
N GLN A 2 16.65 -12.39 13.69
CA GLN A 2 16.32 -12.30 12.27
C GLN A 2 15.67 -13.63 11.85
N GLY A 3 14.35 -13.64 11.73
CA GLY A 3 13.65 -14.76 11.12
C GLY A 3 14.09 -14.89 9.67
N HIS A 4 14.84 -15.94 9.37
CA HIS A 4 15.05 -16.38 8.00
C HIS A 4 13.68 -16.77 7.43
N PHE A 5 13.04 -15.84 6.71
CA PHE A 5 11.97 -16.20 5.78
C PHE A 5 12.61 -17.04 4.67
N HIS A 6 12.79 -18.34 4.91
CA HIS A 6 12.78 -19.31 3.82
C HIS A 6 11.37 -19.25 3.25
N PHE A 7 11.21 -18.44 2.21
CA PHE A 7 10.12 -18.61 1.27
C PHE A 7 10.60 -19.68 0.30
N PRO A 8 10.20 -20.97 0.43
CA PRO A 8 10.17 -21.87 -0.72
C PRO A 8 8.99 -21.42 -1.57
N ALA A 9 9.08 -20.21 -2.11
CA ALA A 9 8.08 -19.70 -3.00
C ALA A 9 8.31 -20.42 -4.32
N ASP A 10 7.36 -21.26 -4.72
CA ASP A 10 7.32 -21.83 -6.05
C ASP A 10 7.57 -20.70 -7.08
N ARG A 11 8.72 -20.80 -7.76
CA ARG A 11 9.19 -19.78 -8.70
C ARG A 11 8.15 -19.57 -9.81
N ALA A 12 7.46 -20.63 -10.22
CA ALA A 12 6.40 -20.55 -11.22
C ALA A 12 5.20 -19.76 -10.69
N LYS A 13 4.80 -19.98 -9.44
CA LYS A 13 3.73 -19.21 -8.78
C LYS A 13 4.07 -17.71 -8.72
N ILE A 14 5.30 -17.35 -8.35
CA ILE A 14 5.72 -15.94 -8.30
C ILE A 14 5.76 -15.34 -9.70
N GLN A 15 6.30 -16.06 -10.69
CA GLN A 15 6.34 -15.58 -12.08
C GLN A 15 4.92 -15.37 -12.63
N LYS A 16 3.98 -16.25 -12.30
CA LYS A 16 2.56 -16.10 -12.66
C LYS A 16 1.94 -14.86 -12.00
N GLN A 17 2.20 -14.64 -10.70
CA GLN A 17 1.74 -13.43 -10.00
C GLN A 17 2.37 -12.16 -10.59
N TYR A 18 3.67 -12.17 -10.85
CA TYR A 18 4.38 -11.08 -11.49
C TYR A 18 3.78 -10.76 -12.87
N ALA A 19 3.56 -11.77 -13.72
CA ALA A 19 2.98 -11.60 -15.05
C ALA A 19 1.57 -10.99 -14.99
N ALA A 20 0.73 -11.46 -14.06
CA ALA A 20 -0.62 -10.92 -13.85
C ALA A 20 -0.58 -9.43 -13.44
N ILE A 21 0.25 -9.08 -12.46
CA ILE A 21 0.43 -7.69 -12.03
C ILE A 21 1.01 -6.84 -13.17
N PHE A 22 2.01 -7.35 -13.88
CA PHE A 22 2.66 -6.65 -14.98
C PHE A 22 1.68 -6.33 -16.13
N PHE A 23 0.85 -7.30 -16.52
CA PHE A 23 -0.19 -7.08 -17.52
C PHE A 23 -1.19 -6.02 -17.07
N PHE A 24 -1.67 -6.11 -15.82
CA PHE A 24 -2.57 -5.11 -15.25
C PHE A 24 -1.95 -3.71 -15.21
N VAL A 25 -0.73 -3.58 -14.69
CA VAL A 25 0.03 -2.33 -14.64
C VAL A 25 0.17 -1.74 -16.04
N SER A 26 0.57 -2.55 -17.02
CA SER A 26 0.78 -2.08 -18.40
C SER A 26 -0.52 -1.52 -19.02
N ALA A 27 -1.65 -2.19 -18.78
CA ALA A 27 -2.96 -1.73 -19.22
C ALA A 27 -3.41 -0.44 -18.51
N GLN A 28 -3.06 -0.24 -17.25
CA GLN A 28 -3.37 1.01 -16.53
C GLN A 28 -2.44 2.16 -16.92
N LEU A 29 -1.18 1.84 -17.22
CA LEU A 29 -0.16 2.84 -17.54
C LEU A 29 -0.46 3.58 -18.85
N SER A 30 -1.15 2.94 -19.79
CA SER A 30 -1.61 3.58 -21.03
C SER A 30 -2.64 4.69 -20.76
N LEU A 31 -3.43 4.58 -19.69
CA LEU A 31 -4.45 5.57 -19.31
C LEU A 31 -3.86 6.82 -18.63
N ILE A 32 -2.68 6.71 -18.02
CA ILE A 32 -2.03 7.78 -17.25
C ILE A 32 -0.72 8.27 -17.89
N GLN A 33 -0.57 8.09 -19.21
CA GLN A 33 0.67 8.45 -19.92
C GLN A 33 1.10 9.91 -19.74
N THR A 34 0.14 10.84 -19.63
CA THR A 34 0.38 12.27 -19.40
C THR A 34 1.14 12.54 -18.10
N HIS A 35 0.83 11.79 -17.03
CA HIS A 35 1.47 11.91 -15.71
C HIS A 35 2.84 11.22 -15.61
N LEU A 36 3.28 10.54 -16.67
CA LEU A 36 4.54 9.80 -16.72
C LEU A 36 5.62 10.51 -17.54
N GLN A 37 5.30 11.69 -18.07
CA GLN A 37 6.25 12.48 -18.85
C GLN A 37 7.41 12.94 -17.96
N ARG A 38 8.61 12.48 -18.31
CA ARG A 38 9.84 12.77 -17.58
C ARG A 38 11.03 12.78 -18.52
N ARG A 39 12.03 13.59 -18.19
CA ARG A 39 13.28 13.66 -18.95
C ARG A 39 13.94 12.26 -19.03
N ASN A 40 14.45 11.92 -20.21
CA ASN A 40 15.15 10.67 -20.51
C ASN A 40 14.31 9.39 -20.37
N ARG A 41 12.98 9.46 -20.50
CA ARG A 41 12.11 8.27 -20.38
C ARG A 41 12.48 7.16 -21.36
N HIS A 42 12.89 7.49 -22.58
CA HIS A 42 13.20 6.52 -23.63
C HIS A 42 14.59 5.87 -23.49
N SER A 43 15.48 6.41 -22.67
CA SER A 43 16.87 5.92 -22.50
C SER A 43 17.05 5.05 -21.27
N VAL A 44 15.96 4.45 -20.76
CA VAL A 44 15.95 3.77 -19.45
C VAL A 44 16.18 2.28 -19.63
N LYS A 45 17.05 1.71 -18.79
CA LYS A 45 17.35 0.26 -18.80
C LYS A 45 16.11 -0.61 -18.53
N GLN A 46 15.14 -0.09 -17.79
CA GLN A 46 13.92 -0.81 -17.43
C GLN A 46 12.71 0.09 -17.54
N GLU A 47 11.68 -0.43 -18.19
CA GLU A 47 10.40 0.24 -18.34
C GLU A 47 9.74 0.59 -17.00
N ASP A 48 8.94 1.66 -17.02
CA ASP A 48 8.17 2.10 -15.85
C ASP A 48 7.19 1.00 -15.37
N SER A 49 6.59 0.26 -16.31
CA SER A 49 5.68 -0.87 -16.07
C SER A 49 6.31 -1.94 -15.16
N VAL A 50 7.54 -2.35 -15.48
CA VAL A 50 8.28 -3.35 -14.69
C VAL A 50 8.62 -2.83 -13.30
N ILE A 51 9.09 -1.58 -13.17
CA ILE A 51 9.42 -0.99 -11.87
C ILE A 51 8.19 -0.94 -10.96
N ILE A 52 7.04 -0.53 -11.50
CA ILE A 52 5.78 -0.46 -10.76
C ILE A 52 5.31 -1.87 -10.36
N ALA A 53 5.32 -2.82 -11.30
CA ALA A 53 4.88 -4.19 -11.05
C ALA A 53 5.69 -4.88 -9.95
N ILE A 54 7.02 -4.73 -9.99
CA ILE A 54 7.93 -5.22 -8.94
C ILE A 54 7.65 -4.54 -7.61
N HIS A 55 7.42 -3.22 -7.60
CA HIS A 55 7.12 -2.51 -6.35
C HIS A 55 5.83 -3.03 -5.70
N ILE A 56 4.76 -3.19 -6.48
CA ILE A 56 3.47 -3.71 -6.01
C ILE A 56 3.61 -5.15 -5.53
N LEU A 57 4.26 -6.01 -6.31
CA LEU A 57 4.48 -7.42 -5.95
C LEU A 57 5.23 -7.56 -4.63
N GLY A 58 6.28 -6.76 -4.39
CA GLY A 58 7.03 -6.78 -3.15
C GLY A 58 6.17 -6.47 -1.92
N LYS A 59 5.19 -5.56 -2.06
CA LYS A 59 4.22 -5.25 -1.00
C LYS A 59 3.20 -6.37 -0.79
N LEU A 60 2.72 -6.99 -1.86
CA LEU A 60 1.80 -8.12 -1.78
C LEU A 60 2.45 -9.35 -1.14
N LEU A 61 3.74 -9.56 -1.37
CA LEU A 61 4.52 -10.63 -0.73
C LEU A 61 4.97 -10.30 0.71
N GLY A 62 4.60 -9.13 1.24
CA GLY A 62 4.87 -8.76 2.64
C GLY A 62 6.30 -8.30 2.93
N PHE A 63 7.11 -7.96 1.92
CA PHE A 63 8.47 -7.47 2.17
C PHE A 63 8.46 -6.08 2.83
N SER A 64 8.96 -6.02 4.05
CA SER A 64 9.21 -4.76 4.78
C SER A 64 10.56 -4.13 4.43
N SER A 65 11.57 -4.96 4.12
CA SER A 65 12.93 -4.51 3.80
C SER A 65 13.17 -4.40 2.30
N GLU A 66 13.45 -3.18 1.82
CA GLU A 66 13.82 -2.92 0.43
C GLU A 66 15.08 -3.68 0.01
N ARG A 67 16.02 -3.90 0.95
CA ARG A 67 17.25 -4.65 0.68
C ARG A 67 16.95 -6.13 0.46
N ALA A 68 16.09 -6.71 1.31
CA ALA A 68 15.68 -8.10 1.17
C ALA A 68 14.89 -8.29 -0.14
N TRP A 69 13.98 -7.37 -0.45
CA TRP A 69 13.22 -7.38 -1.68
C TRP A 69 14.11 -7.30 -2.93
N HIS A 70 15.06 -6.36 -2.95
CA HIS A 70 15.95 -6.20 -4.10
C HIS A 70 16.78 -7.47 -4.37
N ARG A 71 17.35 -8.08 -3.32
CA ARG A 71 18.08 -9.36 -3.45
C ARG A 71 17.17 -10.49 -3.97
N PHE A 72 15.93 -10.54 -3.47
CA PHE A 72 14.96 -11.52 -3.92
C PHE A 72 14.64 -11.37 -5.41
N VAL A 73 14.40 -10.14 -5.87
CA VAL A 73 14.12 -9.83 -7.29
C VAL A 73 15.29 -10.24 -8.18
N THR A 74 16.51 -9.88 -7.83
CA THR A 74 17.70 -10.24 -8.61
C THR A 74 18.01 -11.74 -8.58
N GLY A 75 17.67 -12.43 -7.47
CA GLY A 75 17.92 -13.86 -7.33
C GLY A 75 16.86 -14.77 -7.96
N ASN A 76 15.62 -14.30 -8.12
CA ASN A 76 14.49 -15.16 -8.54
C ASN A 76 13.84 -14.73 -9.85
N LEU A 77 13.64 -13.41 -10.03
CA LEU A 77 12.90 -12.85 -11.17
C LEU A 77 13.83 -12.38 -12.30
N PHE A 78 14.99 -11.82 -11.96
CA PHE A 78 15.95 -11.26 -12.92
C PHE A 78 17.35 -11.83 -12.69
N THR A 79 17.48 -13.15 -12.81
CA THR A 79 18.72 -13.91 -12.56
C THR A 79 19.88 -13.52 -13.47
N ASN A 80 19.59 -12.96 -14.65
CA ASN A 80 20.59 -12.63 -15.66
C ASN A 80 21.27 -11.27 -15.42
N GLY A 81 21.14 -10.68 -14.22
CA GLY A 81 21.75 -9.37 -13.89
C GLY A 81 21.14 -8.17 -14.61
N GLN A 82 19.99 -8.36 -15.28
CA GLN A 82 19.38 -7.31 -16.10
C GLN A 82 18.66 -6.23 -15.29
N PHE A 83 18.35 -6.48 -14.02
CA PHE A 83 17.63 -5.51 -13.19
C PHE A 83 18.48 -4.29 -12.80
N LEU A 84 17.80 -3.23 -12.34
CA LEU A 84 18.45 -2.01 -11.86
C LEU A 84 19.14 -2.25 -10.51
N GLU A 85 20.24 -1.52 -10.31
CA GLU A 85 20.86 -1.36 -8.99
C GLU A 85 19.85 -0.78 -7.98
N ARG A 86 19.95 -1.20 -6.71
CA ARG A 86 18.97 -0.87 -5.66
C ARG A 86 18.71 0.63 -5.55
N SER A 87 19.75 1.46 -5.53
CA SER A 87 19.61 2.91 -5.42
C SER A 87 18.85 3.51 -6.60
N ARG A 88 19.14 3.03 -7.82
CA ARG A 88 18.44 3.46 -9.04
C ARG A 88 16.98 3.02 -9.03
N SER A 89 16.71 1.77 -8.65
CA SER A 89 15.34 1.26 -8.51
C SER A 89 14.52 2.10 -7.52
N ASN A 90 15.07 2.39 -6.33
CA ASN A 90 14.40 3.21 -5.33
C ASN A 90 14.12 4.65 -5.81
N ARG A 91 15.08 5.29 -6.49
CA ARG A 91 14.87 6.61 -7.10
C ARG A 91 13.75 6.56 -8.14
N ARG A 92 13.67 5.49 -8.93
CA ARG A 92 12.62 5.28 -9.93
C ARG A 92 11.25 5.07 -9.28
N CYS A 93 11.15 4.27 -8.22
CA CYS A 93 9.92 4.12 -7.44
C CYS A 93 9.43 5.46 -6.89
N ARG A 94 10.32 6.30 -6.34
CA ARG A 94 9.96 7.65 -5.87
C ARG A 94 9.45 8.54 -7.00
N ALA A 95 10.10 8.53 -8.16
CA ALA A 95 9.65 9.29 -9.32
C ALA A 95 8.29 8.81 -9.85
N LEU A 96 7.97 7.52 -9.68
CA LEU A 96 6.70 6.91 -10.11
C LEU A 96 5.66 6.82 -8.98
N HIS A 97 5.89 7.50 -7.86
CA HIS A 97 5.05 7.35 -6.67
C HIS A 97 3.56 7.60 -6.94
N PHE A 98 3.23 8.61 -7.74
CA PHE A 98 1.85 8.89 -8.14
C PHE A 98 1.23 7.71 -8.88
N ALA A 99 1.90 7.20 -9.92
CA ALA A 99 1.42 6.06 -10.71
C ALA A 99 1.29 4.79 -9.85
N ILE A 100 2.24 4.53 -8.95
CA ILE A 100 2.16 3.41 -8.00
C ILE A 100 0.94 3.54 -7.10
N LYS A 101 0.68 4.74 -6.55
CA LYS A 101 -0.48 4.99 -5.68
C LYS A 101 -1.79 4.80 -6.45
N TRP A 102 -1.88 5.34 -7.66
CA TRP A 102 -3.04 5.20 -8.53
C TRP A 102 -3.32 3.74 -8.88
N ILE A 103 -2.32 3.01 -9.38
CA ILE A 103 -2.48 1.62 -9.79
C ILE A 103 -2.81 0.73 -8.60
N ARG A 104 -2.23 1.00 -7.42
CA ARG A 104 -2.60 0.30 -6.18
C ARG A 104 -4.07 0.52 -5.82
N HIS A 105 -4.57 1.74 -6.02
CA HIS A 105 -5.98 2.06 -5.81
C HIS A 105 -6.89 1.29 -6.77
N GLU A 106 -6.55 1.29 -8.07
CA GLU A 106 -7.31 0.55 -9.08
C GLU A 106 -7.25 -0.97 -8.86
N LEU A 107 -6.13 -1.50 -8.37
CA LEU A 107 -6.01 -2.90 -7.98
C LEU A 107 -6.89 -3.21 -6.78
N ALA A 108 -6.91 -2.32 -5.78
CA ALA A 108 -7.80 -2.45 -4.62
C ALA A 108 -9.25 -2.51 -5.11
N LYS A 109 -9.71 -1.52 -5.91
CA LYS A 109 -11.06 -1.43 -6.52
C LYS A 109 -11.57 -2.71 -7.17
N ARG A 110 -10.72 -3.44 -7.90
CA ARG A 110 -11.10 -4.72 -8.51
C ARG A 110 -11.33 -5.84 -7.50
N GLY A 111 -10.73 -5.73 -6.32
CA GLY A 111 -11.03 -6.59 -5.19
C GLY A 111 -12.44 -6.39 -4.65
N HIS A 112 -13.10 -5.25 -4.90
CA HIS A 112 -14.38 -4.84 -4.30
C HIS A 112 -15.62 -5.55 -4.89
N HIS A 113 -15.50 -6.80 -5.31
CA HIS A 113 -16.67 -7.65 -5.58
C HIS A 113 -17.13 -8.29 -4.27
N HIS A 114 -17.66 -7.48 -3.36
CA HIS A 114 -18.10 -7.94 -2.05
C HIS A 114 -19.60 -7.71 -1.89
N ALA A 115 -20.32 -8.76 -1.52
CA ALA A 115 -21.75 -8.69 -1.26
C ALA A 115 -22.09 -7.98 0.07
N TYR A 116 -21.11 -7.86 0.97
CA TYR A 116 -21.30 -7.31 2.31
C TYR A 116 -20.11 -6.46 2.76
N VAL A 117 -20.39 -5.45 3.57
CA VAL A 117 -19.40 -4.55 4.18
C VAL A 117 -19.62 -4.57 5.69
N VAL A 118 -18.56 -4.80 6.45
CA VAL A 118 -18.55 -4.71 7.91
C VAL A 118 -18.30 -3.26 8.29
N VAL A 119 -19.20 -2.69 9.09
CA VAL A 119 -19.01 -1.37 9.67
C VAL A 119 -18.52 -1.54 11.10
N ASP A 120 -17.32 -1.06 11.38
CA ASP A 120 -16.77 -1.02 12.74
C ASP A 120 -16.50 0.43 13.17
N SER A 121 -16.63 0.71 14.46
CA SER A 121 -16.45 2.05 15.01
C SER A 121 -15.46 2.01 16.15
N LEU A 122 -14.35 2.75 16.01
CA LEU A 122 -13.32 2.83 17.04
C LEU A 122 -13.15 4.24 17.59
N PRO A 123 -12.84 4.39 18.89
CA PRO A 123 -12.60 5.69 19.49
C PRO A 123 -11.27 6.30 19.00
N LEU A 124 -11.31 7.56 18.59
CA LEU A 124 -10.16 8.42 18.35
C LEU A 124 -10.06 9.47 19.47
N PRO A 125 -9.50 9.11 20.65
CA PRO A 125 -9.43 10.01 21.78
C PRO A 125 -8.43 11.14 21.51
N LEU A 126 -8.90 12.39 21.61
CA LEU A 126 -8.04 13.56 21.68
C LEU A 126 -7.39 13.65 23.07
N CYS A 127 -8.19 13.44 24.10
CA CYS A 127 -7.72 13.37 25.47
C CYS A 127 -8.65 12.55 26.39
N HIS A 128 -8.16 12.20 27.57
CA HIS A 128 -8.99 11.60 28.63
C HIS A 128 -9.93 12.65 29.23
N ALA A 129 -11.09 12.21 29.72
CA ALA A 129 -12.08 13.07 30.37
C ALA A 129 -11.48 14.01 31.45
N ALA A 130 -10.50 13.52 32.23
CA ALA A 130 -9.80 14.30 33.25
C ALA A 130 -9.04 15.54 32.73
N ARG A 131 -8.72 15.59 31.43
CA ARG A 131 -7.99 16.71 30.81
C ARG A 131 -8.86 17.58 29.91
N ARG A 132 -10.15 17.24 29.74
CA ARG A 132 -11.07 17.91 28.82
C ARG A 132 -11.13 19.42 28.98
N HIS A 133 -11.25 19.90 30.23
CA HIS A 133 -11.33 21.33 30.53
C HIS A 133 -10.08 22.13 30.11
N ARG A 134 -8.92 21.46 29.94
CA ARG A 134 -7.66 22.09 29.52
C ARG A 134 -7.47 22.12 28.01
N VAL A 135 -8.18 21.27 27.26
CA VAL A 135 -8.00 21.15 25.81
C VAL A 135 -9.03 22.02 25.10
N LYS A 136 -8.56 23.13 24.51
CA LYS A 136 -9.40 24.09 23.78
C LYS A 136 -9.34 23.96 22.25
N ARG A 137 -8.34 23.24 21.72
CA ARG A 137 -7.99 23.24 20.29
C ARG A 137 -9.10 22.77 19.35
N PHE A 138 -9.98 21.88 19.81
CA PHE A 138 -11.08 21.32 19.02
C PHE A 138 -12.43 21.44 19.73
N GLN A 139 -12.58 22.44 20.61
CA GLN A 139 -13.87 22.71 21.25
C GLN A 139 -14.94 23.01 20.20
N GLY A 140 -16.09 22.35 20.31
CA GLY A 140 -17.20 22.44 19.35
C GLY A 140 -17.09 21.49 18.15
N ILE A 141 -15.98 20.75 18.00
CA ILE A 141 -15.78 19.76 16.92
C ILE A 141 -15.57 18.36 17.49
N ALA A 142 -14.77 18.24 18.55
CA ALA A 142 -14.63 17.00 19.31
C ALA A 142 -15.76 16.86 20.33
N ASP A 143 -16.19 15.63 20.56
CA ASP A 143 -17.29 15.32 21.49
C ASP A 143 -16.90 14.21 22.48
N ILE A 144 -17.73 14.01 23.49
CA ILE A 144 -17.52 12.99 24.51
C ILE A 144 -17.91 11.63 23.95
N GLY A 145 -16.96 10.71 23.93
CA GLY A 145 -17.20 9.31 23.65
C GLY A 145 -16.97 8.43 24.88
N TYR A 146 -17.67 7.30 24.92
CA TYR A 146 -17.37 6.21 25.84
C TYR A 146 -16.70 5.06 25.10
N GLY A 147 -15.53 4.65 25.56
CA GLY A 147 -14.84 3.47 25.06
C GLY A 147 -15.18 2.25 25.92
N ALA A 148 -16.07 1.39 25.44
CA ALA A 148 -16.53 0.20 26.17
C ALA A 148 -15.36 -0.76 26.52
N SER A 149 -14.43 -0.98 25.60
CA SER A 149 -13.24 -1.83 25.80
C SER A 149 -12.39 -1.39 27.00
N LYS A 150 -12.22 -0.08 27.20
CA LYS A 150 -11.42 0.49 28.29
C LYS A 150 -12.27 1.01 29.45
N LYS A 151 -13.59 0.82 29.39
CA LYS A 151 -14.59 1.35 30.31
C LYS A 151 -14.37 2.81 30.72
N GLN A 152 -13.94 3.66 29.77
CA GLN A 152 -13.51 5.03 30.07
C GLN A 152 -14.13 6.04 29.12
N TRP A 153 -14.36 7.24 29.65
CA TRP A 153 -14.77 8.40 28.89
C TRP A 153 -13.56 9.11 28.27
N TYR A 154 -13.72 9.56 27.03
CA TYR A 154 -12.74 10.35 26.31
C TYR A 154 -13.42 11.53 25.63
N ASP A 155 -12.64 12.57 25.34
CA ASP A 155 -13.03 13.68 24.49
C ASP A 155 -12.31 13.48 23.16
N GLY A 156 -13.03 13.45 22.03
CA GLY A 156 -12.45 13.11 20.73
C GLY A 156 -13.50 12.79 19.66
N TRP A 157 -13.16 11.86 18.77
CA TRP A 157 -14.03 11.43 17.67
C TRP A 157 -14.31 9.93 17.72
N LYS A 158 -15.36 9.50 17.03
CA LYS A 158 -15.55 8.09 16.65
C LYS A 158 -15.20 7.94 15.18
N LEU A 159 -14.26 7.06 14.89
CA LEU A 159 -13.91 6.69 13.52
C LEU A 159 -14.80 5.52 13.12
N HIS A 160 -15.65 5.74 12.13
CA HIS A 160 -16.46 4.70 11.51
C HIS A 160 -15.71 4.18 10.29
N LEU A 161 -15.23 2.94 10.35
CA LEU A 161 -14.58 2.26 9.23
C LEU A 161 -15.55 1.31 8.56
N GLN A 162 -15.61 1.37 7.24
CA GLN A 162 -16.25 0.35 6.43
C GLN A 162 -15.15 -0.56 5.88
N VAL A 163 -15.28 -1.87 6.10
CA VAL A 163 -14.28 -2.87 5.70
C VAL A 163 -14.99 -4.01 4.98
N THR A 164 -14.41 -4.51 3.91
CA THR A 164 -14.94 -5.65 3.17
C THR A 164 -14.75 -6.96 3.94
N ASP A 165 -15.42 -8.03 3.52
CA ASP A 165 -15.21 -9.39 4.07
C ASP A 165 -13.76 -9.90 3.94
N GLN A 166 -12.98 -9.29 3.04
CA GLN A 166 -11.56 -9.57 2.86
C GLN A 166 -10.63 -8.65 3.66
N GLY A 167 -11.18 -7.82 4.56
CA GLY A 167 -10.39 -6.93 5.41
C GLY A 167 -9.86 -5.69 4.69
N LEU A 168 -10.35 -5.37 3.48
CA LEU A 168 -9.95 -4.16 2.76
C LEU A 168 -10.83 -2.98 3.19
N PRO A 169 -10.27 -1.79 3.48
CA PRO A 169 -11.08 -0.61 3.71
C PRO A 169 -11.94 -0.33 2.48
N TRP A 170 -13.24 -0.21 2.67
CA TRP A 170 -14.15 0.33 1.68
C TRP A 170 -13.92 1.84 1.60
N ASP A 171 -13.89 2.40 0.39
CA ASP A 171 -13.58 3.81 0.16
C ASP A 171 -14.40 4.72 1.09
N MET A 172 -13.70 5.31 2.07
CA MET A 172 -14.19 6.41 2.89
C MET A 172 -13.80 7.71 2.20
N TRP A 173 -14.81 8.43 1.73
CA TRP A 173 -14.69 9.82 1.26
C TRP A 173 -14.46 10.77 2.43
#